data_AF-A0A7J2Z194-F1
#
_entry.id   AF-A0A7J2Z194-F1
#
_cell.length_a   1.000
_cell.length_b   1.000
_cell.length_c   1.000
_cell.angle_alpha   90.00
_cell.angle_beta   90.00
_cell.angle_gamma   90.00
#
_symmetry.space_group_name_H-M   'P 1'
#
loop_
_entity.id
_entity.type
_entity.pdbx_description
1 polymer ?
#
loop_
_entity_poly.entity_id
_entity_poly.type
_entity_poly.pdbx_seq_one_letter_code
_entity_poly.pdbx_strand_id
1 'polypeptide(L)' 'AGWAIGLQRLTMAITRQNNIRECTLFPRDMHRLTP' A
#
# COMPACT_ATOMS: atom_id res chain seq x y z
N ALA A 1 8.61 -5.45 23.58
CA ALA A 1 7.88 -4.49 22.73
C ALA A 1 8.06 -4.93 21.28
N GLY A 2 6.97 -5.29 20.60
CA GLY A 2 7.00 -5.70 19.19
C GLY A 2 6.34 -4.63 18.34
N TRP A 3 6.99 -4.23 17.25
CA TRP A 3 6.43 -3.36 16.22
C TRP A 3 6.02 -4.18 14.99
N ALA A 4 4.92 -3.78 14.37
CA ALA A 4 4.48 -4.27 13.07
C ALA A 4 4.49 -3.09 12.10
N ILE A 5 4.99 -3.31 10.88
CA ILE A 5 5.01 -2.30 9.83
C ILE A 5 4.18 -2.79 8.64
N GLY A 6 3.40 -1.88 8.06
CA GLY A 6 2.66 -2.19 6.83
C GLY A 6 3.59 -2.17 5.62
N LEU A 7 3.73 -3.31 4.94
CA LEU A 7 4.57 -3.46 3.75
C LEU A 7 4.28 -2.38 2.70
N GLN A 8 3.01 -2.09 2.42
CA GLN A 8 2.62 -1.08 1.45
C GLN A 8 3.07 0.34 1.84
N ARG A 9 3.08 0.65 3.14
CA ARG A 9 3.59 1.95 3.66
C ARG A 9 5.11 2.02 3.57
N LEU A 10 5.79 0.90 3.80
CA LEU A 10 7.24 0.81 3.60
C LEU A 10 7.59 1.01 2.12
N THR A 11 6.90 0.32 1.22
CA THR A 11 7.09 0.47 -0.23
C THR A 11 6.85 1.90 -0.67
N MET A 12 5.78 2.55 -0.20
CA MET A 12 5.45 3.95 -0.49
C MET A 12 6.55 4.92 -0.02
N ALA A 13 7.15 4.68 1.16
CA ALA A 13 8.26 5.47 1.67
C ALA A 13 9.54 5.29 0.84
N ILE A 14 9.82 4.07 0.37
CA ILE A 14 10.98 3.75 -0.47
C ILE A 14 10.83 4.36 -1.88
N THR A 15 9.65 4.23 -2.49
CA THR A 15 9.40 4.67 -3.87
C THR A 15 8.90 6.13 -3.97
N ARG A 16 8.75 6.82 -2.83
CA ARG A 16 8.22 8.20 -2.72
C ARG A 16 6.90 8.41 -3.47
N GLN A 17 6.05 7.38 -3.51
CA GLN A 17 4.76 7.47 -4.16
C GLN A 17 3.78 8.24 -3.28
N ASN A 18 2.95 9.09 -3.89
CA ASN A 18 1.90 9.84 -3.18
C ASN A 18 0.65 9.00 -2.94
N ASN A 19 0.50 7.84 -3.61
CA ASN A 19 -0.65 6.97 -3.46
C ASN A 19 -0.21 5.52 -3.24
N ILE A 20 -0.74 4.89 -2.19
CA ILE A 20 -0.48 3.49 -1.85
C ILE A 20 -0.97 2.51 -2.92
N ARG A 21 -1.91 2.96 -3.77
CA ARG A 21 -2.41 2.18 -4.92
C ARG A 21 -1.32 1.90 -5.95
N GLU A 22 -0.38 2.82 -6.15
CA GLU A 22 0.77 2.64 -7.06
C GLU A 22 1.76 1.59 -6.53
N CYS A 23 1.74 1.34 -5.23
CA CYS A 23 2.58 0.36 -4.56
C CYS A 23 1.89 -0.99 -4.34
N THR A 24 0.66 -1.17 -4.85
CA THR A 24 -0.15 -2.39 -4.62
C THR A 24 -0.58 -2.99 -5.95
N LEU A 25 -0.19 -4.23 -6.23
CA LEU A 25 -0.47 -4.92 -7.50
C LEU A 25 -1.98 -5.04 -7.79
N PHE A 26 -2.80 -5.19 -6.75
CA PHE A 26 -4.25 -5.21 -6.83
C PHE A 26 -4.81 -4.29 -5.74
N PRO A 27 -5.00 -2.99 -6.01
CA PRO A 27 -5.49 -2.06 -5.01
C PRO A 27 -6.92 -2.45 -4.62
N ARG A 28 -7.11 -2.82 -3.35
CA ARG A 28 -8.41 -3.07 -2.76
C ARG A 28 -8.87 -1.80 -2.07
N ASP A 29 -9.98 -1.25 -2.53
CA ASP A 29 -10.63 -0.08 -1.95
C ASP A 29 -12.11 -0.43 -1.74
N MET A 30 -12.82 0.32 -0.89
CA MET A 30 -14.24 0.09 -0.61
C MET A 30 -15.08 0.13 -1.90
N HIS A 31 -14.63 0.89 -2.90
CA HIS A 31 -15.31 1.09 -4.18
C HIS A 31 -14.74 0.21 -5.31
N ARG A 32 -13.71 -0.61 -5.05
CA ARG A 32 -13.02 -1.40 -6.10
C ARG A 32 -12.69 -2.80 -5.58
N LEU A 33 -13.63 -3.73 -5.79
CA LEU A 33 -13.50 -5.16 -5.46
C LEU A 33 -13.17 -6.06 -6.66
N THR A 34 -13.03 -5.50 -7.86
CA THR A 34 -12.61 -6.22 -9.07
C THR A 34 -11.25 -5.70 -9.54
N PRO A 35 -10.41 -6.57 -10.15
CA PRO A 35 -9.27 -6.07 -10.94
C PRO A 35 -9.73 -5.05 -11.99
#